data_AF-A0A535A1J6-F1
#
_entry.id   AF-A0A535A1J6-F1
#
_cell.length_a   1.000
_cell.length_b   1.000
_cell.length_c   1.000
_cell.angle_alpha   90.00
_cell.angle_beta   90.00
_cell.angle_gamma   90.00
#
_symmetry.space_group_name_H-M   'P 1'
#
loop_
_entity.id
_entity.type
_entity.pdbx_description
1 polymer ?
#
loop_
_entity_poly.entity_id
_entity_poly.type
_entity_poly.pdbx_seq_one_letter_code
_entity_poly.pdbx_strand_id
1 'polypeptide(L)'
;AAMSTADRYPWTLHLLWKLLHNDPGALSLLATNPFPDAPPRWIRARLFRYEFAPPDDPTGAWWKRTALGPWIPPLSADDPRLRRFLAMYGWS
;
A
#
# COMPACT_ATOMS: atom_id res chain seq x y z
N ALA A 1 -7.45 -9.56 -12.52
CA ALA A 1 -7.30 -9.45 -11.05
C ALA A 1 -5.85 -9.06 -10.73
N ALA A 2 -5.62 -8.18 -9.74
CA ALA A 2 -4.28 -7.79 -9.32
C ALA A 2 -3.58 -8.98 -8.64
N MET A 3 -2.82 -9.74 -9.43
CA MET A 3 -2.01 -10.88 -8.96
C MET A 3 -0.54 -10.72 -9.36
N SER A 4 -0.07 -9.48 -9.47
CA SER A 4 1.34 -9.22 -9.82
C SER A 4 2.08 -8.49 -8.72
N THR A 5 3.40 -8.53 -8.78
CA THR A 5 4.31 -7.93 -7.82
C THR A 5 4.35 -6.40 -7.97
N ALA A 6 4.77 -5.70 -6.92
CA ALA A 6 4.72 -4.23 -6.89
C ALA A 6 5.55 -3.54 -8.00
N ASP A 7 6.63 -4.16 -8.45
CA ASP A 7 7.44 -3.72 -9.59
C ASP A 7 6.66 -3.69 -10.91
N ARG A 8 5.61 -4.51 -11.05
CA ARG A 8 4.70 -4.47 -12.21
C ARG A 8 3.66 -3.35 -12.13
N TYR A 9 3.57 -2.67 -10.98
CA TYR A 9 2.69 -1.53 -10.76
C TYR A 9 3.49 -0.36 -10.16
N PRO A 10 4.36 0.30 -10.95
CA PRO A 10 5.27 1.35 -10.45
C PRO A 10 4.60 2.45 -9.63
N TRP A 11 3.36 2.79 -9.98
CA TRP A 11 2.57 3.78 -9.26
C TRP A 11 2.40 3.45 -7.76
N THR A 12 2.45 2.17 -7.38
CA THR A 12 2.30 1.74 -5.98
C THR A 12 3.50 2.16 -5.14
N LEU A 13 4.72 2.03 -5.68
CA LEU A 13 5.93 2.50 -5.02
C LEU A 13 5.99 4.03 -4.99
N HIS A 14 5.47 4.71 -6.01
CA HIS A 14 5.34 6.17 -5.98
C HIS A 14 4.31 6.63 -4.93
N LEU A 15 3.16 5.95 -4.83
CA LEU A 15 2.19 6.23 -3.76
C LEU A 15 2.82 6.03 -2.38
N LEU A 16 3.55 4.94 -2.17
CA LEU A 16 4.27 4.70 -0.91
C LEU A 16 5.26 5.83 -0.60
N TRP A 17 6.02 6.29 -1.58
CA TRP A 17 6.92 7.44 -1.44
C TRP A 17 6.17 8.69 -0.98
N LYS A 18 5.04 8.99 -1.62
CA LYS A 18 4.20 10.14 -1.29
C LYS A 18 3.62 10.04 0.12
N LEU A 19 3.18 8.86 0.53
CA LEU A 19 2.68 8.60 1.89
C LEU A 19 3.79 8.70 2.95
N LEU A 20 5.01 8.22 2.66
CA LEU A 20 6.18 8.35 3.54
C LEU A 20 6.57 9.82 3.79
N HIS A 21 6.13 10.74 2.93
CA HIS A 21 6.34 12.19 3.06
C HIS A 21 5.08 12.96 3.47
N ASN A 22 3.97 12.26 3.74
CA ASN A 22 2.67 12.88 4.03
C ASN A 22 2.26 13.92 2.97
N ASP A 23 2.50 13.60 1.68
CA ASP A 23 2.23 14.50 0.56
C ASP A 23 0.74 14.89 0.50
N PRO A 24 0.38 16.19 0.62
CA PRO A 24 -1.00 16.62 0.70
C PRO A 24 -1.84 16.24 -0.53
N GLY A 25 -1.22 16.20 -1.72
CA GLY A 25 -1.90 15.83 -2.95
C GLY A 25 -2.31 14.37 -2.94
N ALA A 26 -1.40 13.47 -2.57
CA ALA A 26 -1.71 12.04 -2.42
C ALA A 26 -2.75 11.78 -1.32
N LEU A 27 -2.64 12.47 -0.18
CA LEU A 27 -3.58 12.31 0.93
C LEU A 27 -4.98 12.81 0.60
N SER A 28 -5.12 13.85 -0.22
CA SER A 28 -6.43 14.36 -0.65
C SER A 28 -7.26 13.34 -1.44
N LEU A 29 -6.63 12.29 -1.98
CA LEU A 29 -7.29 11.20 -2.69
C LEU A 29 -7.81 10.10 -1.74
N LEU A 30 -7.39 10.13 -0.47
CA LEU A 30 -7.84 9.19 0.55
C LEU A 30 -9.01 9.79 1.32
N ALA A 31 -9.98 8.95 1.70
CA ALA A 31 -11.11 9.39 2.52
C ALA A 31 -10.66 10.02 3.86
N THR A 32 -9.56 9.51 4.42
CA THR A 32 -8.96 9.98 5.67
C THR A 32 -7.44 9.84 5.59
N ASN A 33 -6.69 10.78 6.18
CA ASN A 33 -5.24 10.64 6.34
C ASN A 33 -4.92 9.58 7.42
N PRO A 34 -4.24 8.46 7.06
CA PRO A 34 -3.86 7.44 8.04
C PRO A 34 -2.69 7.84 8.96
N PHE A 35 -2.02 8.97 8.71
CA PHE A 35 -0.84 9.45 9.44
C PHE A 35 -1.02 10.94 9.84
N PRO A 36 -1.97 11.24 10.75
CA PRO A 36 -2.34 12.63 11.05
C PRO A 36 -1.25 13.42 11.80
N ASP A 37 -0.46 12.77 12.65
CA ASP A 37 0.48 13.47 13.53
C ASP A 37 1.86 13.71 12.87
N ALA A 38 2.37 12.71 12.17
CA ALA A 38 3.68 12.76 11.51
C ALA A 38 3.77 11.74 10.35
N PRO A 39 4.62 11.98 9.35
CA PRO A 39 4.89 11.00 8.31
C PRO A 39 5.40 9.67 8.91
N PRO A 40 4.96 8.51 8.39
CA PRO A 40 5.39 7.22 8.91
C PRO A 40 6.86 6.94 8.54
N ARG A 41 7.61 6.33 9.45
CA ARG A 41 9.00 5.93 9.18
C ARG A 41 9.12 4.74 8.24
N TRP A 42 8.11 3.85 8.24
CA TRP A 42 8.03 2.71 7.34
C TRP A 42 6.60 2.45 6.88
N ILE A 43 6.44 2.00 5.64
CA ILE A 43 5.18 1.49 5.10
C ILE A 43 5.41 0.09 4.54
N ARG A 44 4.44 -0.81 4.73
CA ARG A 44 4.37 -2.14 4.11
C ARG A 44 3.00 -2.38 3.52
N ALA A 45 2.90 -3.23 2.50
CA ALA A 45 1.62 -3.68 1.96
C ALA A 45 1.47 -5.19 2.15
N ARG A 46 0.28 -5.63 2.57
CA ARG A 46 -0.05 -7.06 2.78
C ARG A 46 -1.00 -7.53 1.70
N LEU A 47 -0.73 -8.71 1.14
CA LEU A 47 -1.59 -9.35 0.18
C LEU A 47 -2.63 -10.23 0.89
N PHE A 48 -3.88 -10.05 0.52
CA PHE A 48 -5.00 -10.86 0.99
C PHE A 48 -5.80 -11.38 -0.21
N ARG A 49 -6.24 -12.63 -0.14
CA ARG A 49 -7.31 -13.15 -0.99
C ARG A 49 -8.64 -12.88 -0.32
N TYR A 50 -9.61 -12.41 -1.09
CA TYR A 50 -10.98 -12.19 -0.63
C TYR A 50 -11.89 -13.16 -1.37
N GLU A 51 -12.79 -13.76 -0.60
CA GLU A 51 -13.83 -14.65 -1.08
C GLU A 51 -15.14 -14.17 -0.46
N PHE A 52 -16.24 -14.23 -1.21
CA PHE A 52 -17.54 -13.86 -0.65
C PHE A 52 -17.82 -14.74 0.56
N ALA A 53 -18.26 -14.10 1.64
CA ALA A 53 -18.79 -14.85 2.77
C ALA A 53 -20.15 -15.46 2.38
N PRO A 54 -20.57 -16.55 3.04
CA PRO A 54 -21.94 -17.06 2.89
C PRO A 54 -22.96 -15.95 3.18
N PRO A 55 -24.10 -15.90 2.48
CA PRO A 55 -25.12 -14.87 2.70
C PRO A 55 -25.65 -14.79 4.14
N ASP A 56 -25.55 -15.88 4.89
CA ASP A 56 -25.99 -16.06 6.27
C ASP A 56 -24.83 -16.08 7.28
N ASP A 57 -23.66 -15.51 6.93
CA ASP A 57 -22.52 -15.46 7.85
C ASP A 57 -22.93 -14.77 9.16
N PRO A 58 -22.85 -15.45 10.32
CA PRO A 58 -23.39 -14.95 11.59
C PRO A 58 -22.67 -13.69 12.09
N THR A 59 -21.51 -13.37 11.53
CA THR A 59 -20.77 -12.14 11.84
C THR A 59 -21.26 -10.93 11.03
N GLY A 60 -22.14 -11.14 10.05
CA GLY A 60 -22.57 -10.12 9.08
C GLY A 60 -21.48 -9.74 8.08
N ALA A 61 -20.41 -10.53 7.98
CA ALA A 61 -19.31 -10.26 7.05
C ALA A 61 -19.76 -10.48 5.60
N TRP A 62 -19.32 -9.58 4.71
CA TRP A 62 -19.50 -9.73 3.25
C TRP A 62 -18.37 -10.54 2.60
N TRP A 63 -17.20 -10.56 3.24
CA TRP A 63 -15.99 -11.16 2.71
C TRP A 63 -15.24 -11.96 3.77
N LYS A 64 -14.79 -13.16 3.41
CA LYS A 64 -13.73 -13.88 4.11
C LYS A 64 -12.39 -13.49 3.50
N ARG A 65 -11.38 -13.26 4.36
CA ARG A 65 -10.06 -12.77 3.96
C ARG A 65 -8.98 -13.74 4.41
N THR A 66 -8.16 -14.19 3.46
CA THR A 66 -7.02 -15.08 3.71
C THR A 66 -5.72 -14.31 3.46
N ALA A 67 -4.86 -14.21 4.47
CA ALA A 67 -3.56 -13.57 4.33
C ALA A 67 -2.64 -14.43 3.45
N LEU A 68 -2.18 -13.90 2.32
CA LEU A 68 -1.26 -14.61 1.42
C LEU A 68 0.21 -14.29 1.71
N GLY A 69 0.48 -13.16 2.36
CA GLY A 69 1.84 -12.74 2.73
C GLY A 69 2.09 -11.25 2.52
N PRO A 70 3.36 -10.79 2.62
CA PRO A 70 3.73 -9.43 2.25
C PRO A 70 3.64 -9.25 0.73
N TRP A 71 3.07 -8.13 0.29
CA TRP A 71 3.10 -7.71 -1.12
C TRP A 71 4.25 -6.74 -1.38
N ILE A 72 4.41 -5.77 -0.49
CA ILE A 72 5.55 -4.85 -0.45
C ILE A 72 6.20 -5.02 0.93
N PRO A 73 7.51 -5.34 1.02
CA PRO A 73 8.20 -5.39 2.29
C PRO A 73 8.19 -4.01 2.97
N PRO A 74 8.54 -3.90 4.26
CA PRO A 74 8.69 -2.59 4.89
C PRO A 74 9.71 -1.74 4.12
N LEU A 75 9.28 -0.57 3.64
CA LEU A 75 10.12 0.42 2.98
C LEU A 75 10.11 1.71 3.80
N SER A 76 11.26 2.38 3.89
CA SER A 76 11.40 3.74 4.42
C SER A 76 11.78 4.70 3.29
N ALA A 77 11.64 6.01 3.54
CA ALA A 77 12.14 7.04 2.63
C ALA A 77 13.66 6.96 2.40
N ASP A 78 14.40 6.34 3.33
CA ASP A 78 15.85 6.15 3.24
C ASP A 78 16.26 4.84 2.57
N ASP A 79 15.31 4.00 2.12
CA ASP A 79 15.66 2.75 1.43
C ASP A 79 16.33 3.06 0.07
N PRO A 80 17.60 2.68 -0.13
CA PRO A 80 18.33 3.01 -1.35
C PRO A 80 17.72 2.34 -2.59
N ARG A 81 17.04 1.19 -2.43
CA ARG A 81 16.38 0.48 -3.54
C ARG A 81 15.14 1.25 -3.98
N LEU A 82 14.37 1.79 -3.04
CA LEU A 82 13.21 2.64 -3.34
C LEU A 82 13.66 3.93 -4.04
N ARG A 83 14.67 4.62 -3.50
CA ARG A 83 15.21 5.85 -4.11
C ARG A 83 15.70 5.60 -5.53
N ARG A 84 16.43 4.51 -5.78
CA ARG A 84 16.89 4.14 -7.12
C ARG A 84 15.73 3.86 -8.06
N PHE A 85 14.70 3.15 -7.59
CA PHE A 85 13.49 2.90 -8.38
C PHE A 85 12.82 4.23 -8.78
N LEU A 86 12.61 5.14 -7.84
CA LEU A 86 11.97 6.44 -8.11
C LEU A 86 12.78 7.30 -9.09
N ALA A 87 14.11 7.30 -8.97
CA ALA A 87 15.00 8.02 -9.88
C ALA A 87 14.87 7.52 -11.33
N MET A 88 14.70 6.21 -11.55
CA MET A 88 14.49 5.63 -12.88
C MET A 88 13.20 6.14 -13.57
N TYR A 89 12.22 6.60 -12.80
CA TYR A 89 10.95 7.15 -13.30
C TYR A 89 10.86 8.68 -13.19
N GLY A 90 11.90 9.36 -12.71
CA GLY A 90 11.90 10.82 -12.50
C GLY A 90 10.95 11.27 -11.38
N TRP A 91 10.74 10.44 -10.35
CA TRP A 91 9.82 10.70 -9.24
C TRP A 91 10.51 11.00 -7.89
N SER A 92 11.83 11.04 -7.86
CA SER A 92 12.65 11.37 -6.68
C SER A 92 13.00 12.83 -6.61
#